data_AF-A0A1J9QD97-F1
#
_entry.id   AF-A0A1J9QD97-F1
#
_cell.length_a   1.000
_cell.length_b   1.000
_cell.length_c   1.000
_cell.angle_alpha   90.00
_cell.angle_beta   90.00
_cell.angle_gamma   90.00
#
_symmetry.space_group_name_H-M   'P 1'
#
loop_
_entity.id
_entity.type
_entity.pdbx_description
1 polymer ?
#
loop_
_entity_poly.entity_id
_entity_poly.type
_entity_poly.pdbx_seq_one_letter_code
_entity_poly.pdbx_strand_id
1 'polypeptide(L)'
;MDEVHMLLVAKNGYDMDEAQGGKKDEHIIALPTSLPPCKPAYFNFILIFALDGFRTIAKMKLLVILYFLTFTAWALKPSSRDHGDQTVILVNKLAPGSHGYSGTNPVDGCWESLDCSLTQIEAMSMASRLEFIKYLSTWHLDALHSMDQFHAFEGVIAFFMRKDIGGTGTWLSLVHAACIEALQRGAAISLGLSSNTGGNPASEKWADYFYQRRTGRLTDRGAHDLSWAVAEQAAVDYGMRRADSSLHIEKPSGRVLRWMQFTRVYRTAMQYRRTILWLMRMGFTWSSPSIPMAVEAFIDWVTDVTDATSTGFLADVAWTLSALGLSQHGEDPAADTEVMLKIITDFWEVFQLRNNGGGSGKQRGMPQRK
;
A
#
# COMPACT_ATOMS: atom_id res chain seq x y z
N MET A 1 -60.42 4.47 16.53
CA MET A 1 -59.77 5.01 15.33
C MET A 1 -58.26 4.97 15.49
N ASP A 2 -57.55 3.88 15.34
CA ASP A 2 -57.81 2.44 15.36
C ASP A 2 -56.42 1.80 15.53
N GLU A 3 -56.34 0.82 16.43
CA GLU A 3 -55.63 -0.47 16.30
C GLU A 3 -54.14 -0.54 15.85
N VAL A 4 -53.30 -1.52 16.22
CA VAL A 4 -53.22 -2.65 17.18
C VAL A 4 -51.74 -3.10 17.03
N HIS A 5 -50.91 -3.05 18.07
CA HIS A 5 -50.39 -4.18 18.88
C HIS A 5 -49.77 -5.42 18.18
N MET A 6 -48.67 -5.87 18.83
CA MET A 6 -48.02 -7.20 18.90
C MET A 6 -46.86 -7.51 17.91
N LEU A 7 -45.61 -7.80 18.35
CA LEU A 7 -45.06 -8.76 19.33
C LEU A 7 -44.91 -10.17 18.71
N LEU A 8 -43.66 -10.65 18.63
CA LEU A 8 -43.35 -12.05 18.32
C LEU A 8 -42.27 -12.53 19.31
N VAL A 9 -42.76 -13.32 20.26
CA VAL A 9 -42.03 -14.23 21.13
C VAL A 9 -41.84 -15.53 20.36
N ALA A 10 -40.63 -16.08 20.38
CA ALA A 10 -40.42 -17.50 20.13
C ALA A 10 -39.69 -18.10 21.34
N LYS A 11 -40.46 -18.84 22.12
CA LYS A 11 -40.03 -19.70 23.23
C LYS A 11 -40.23 -21.13 22.72
N ASN A 12 -39.18 -21.94 22.69
CA ASN A 12 -39.30 -23.40 22.67
C ASN A 12 -38.33 -23.94 23.72
N GLY A 13 -38.92 -24.49 24.78
CA GLY A 13 -38.22 -25.31 25.76
C GLY A 13 -38.26 -26.78 25.34
N TYR A 14 -37.24 -27.50 25.78
CA TYR A 14 -37.31 -28.94 26.01
C TYR A 14 -36.59 -29.19 27.35
N ASP A 15 -37.37 -29.63 28.33
CA ASP A 15 -36.91 -30.28 29.57
C ASP A 15 -36.67 -31.76 29.28
N MET A 16 -35.57 -32.30 29.79
CA MET A 16 -35.42 -33.71 30.17
C MET A 16 -34.47 -33.76 31.37
N ASP A 17 -34.94 -34.45 32.41
CA ASP A 17 -34.39 -34.62 33.74
C ASP A 17 -33.09 -35.44 33.84
N GLU A 18 -32.29 -35.06 34.83
CA GLU A 18 -31.57 -35.88 35.83
C GLU A 18 -30.52 -36.94 35.38
N ALA A 19 -29.24 -36.68 35.69
CA ALA A 19 -28.49 -37.38 36.76
C ALA A 19 -26.95 -37.20 36.67
N GLN A 20 -26.36 -36.98 37.86
CA GLN A 20 -24.99 -37.28 38.29
C GLN A 20 -23.82 -36.34 37.93
N GLY A 21 -23.45 -35.53 38.92
CA GLY A 21 -22.16 -35.69 39.60
C GLY A 21 -20.93 -35.04 38.96
N GLY A 22 -20.58 -33.82 39.42
CA GLY A 22 -19.27 -33.25 39.10
C GLY A 22 -19.02 -31.93 39.80
N LYS A 23 -18.07 -31.95 40.74
CA LYS A 23 -17.30 -30.84 41.33
C LYS A 23 -17.71 -29.39 40.99
N LYS A 24 -18.07 -28.65 42.04
CA LYS A 24 -18.03 -27.19 42.09
C LYS A 24 -16.58 -26.70 41.95
N ASP A 25 -16.24 -26.17 40.79
CA ASP A 25 -15.14 -25.22 40.65
C ASP A 25 -15.76 -23.84 40.38
N GLU A 26 -15.75 -22.98 41.40
CA GLU A 26 -16.14 -21.58 41.33
C GLU A 26 -15.12 -20.82 40.45
N HIS A 27 -15.40 -20.71 39.16
CA HIS A 27 -14.74 -19.71 38.31
C HIS A 27 -15.43 -18.36 38.47
N ILE A 28 -14.87 -17.54 39.36
CA ILE A 28 -15.11 -16.10 39.44
C ILE A 28 -14.77 -15.50 38.07
N ILE A 29 -15.78 -15.11 37.31
CA ILE A 29 -15.62 -14.24 36.15
C ILE A 29 -15.39 -12.82 36.69
N ALA A 30 -14.11 -12.46 36.85
CA ALA A 30 -13.72 -11.09 37.07
C ALA A 30 -13.92 -10.31 35.76
N LEU A 31 -14.98 -9.49 35.71
CA LEU A 31 -15.09 -8.39 34.76
C LEU A 31 -13.87 -7.48 34.94
N PRO A 32 -13.16 -7.07 33.87
CA PRO A 32 -12.13 -6.04 34.00
C PRO A 32 -12.79 -4.70 34.29
N THR A 33 -12.92 -4.39 35.59
CA THR A 33 -13.07 -3.04 36.12
C THR A 33 -11.73 -2.33 36.00
N SER A 34 -11.49 -1.65 34.88
CA SER A 34 -10.69 -0.42 34.78
C SER A 34 -10.47 -0.06 33.30
N LEU A 35 -11.38 0.76 32.77
CA LEU A 35 -11.03 1.63 31.66
C LEU A 35 -9.94 2.59 32.16
N PRO A 36 -8.76 2.68 31.51
CA PRO A 36 -7.81 3.72 31.86
C PRO A 36 -8.40 5.09 31.52
N PRO A 37 -8.16 6.12 32.36
CA PRO A 37 -8.73 7.44 32.18
C PRO A 37 -8.28 8.03 30.84
N CYS A 38 -9.25 8.39 30.00
CA CYS A 38 -9.02 9.29 28.87
C CYS A 38 -8.44 10.59 29.42
N LYS A 39 -7.15 10.83 29.20
CA LYS A 39 -6.54 12.14 29.45
C LYS A 39 -7.07 13.13 28.41
N PRO A 40 -7.68 14.25 28.82
CA PRO A 40 -8.07 15.31 27.90
C PRO A 40 -6.84 16.20 27.70
N ALA A 41 -6.09 15.95 26.65
CA ALA A 41 -5.09 16.90 26.19
C ALA A 41 -4.97 16.78 24.67
N TYR A 42 -4.90 17.92 24.00
CA TYR A 42 -4.79 18.12 22.55
C TYR A 42 -6.12 18.11 21.77
N PHE A 43 -7.08 18.88 22.28
CA PHE A 43 -8.19 19.44 21.52
C PHE A 43 -8.13 20.97 21.65
N ASN A 44 -7.16 21.59 20.99
CA ASN A 44 -7.11 23.04 20.77
C ASN A 44 -5.94 23.35 19.83
N PHE A 45 -6.20 23.37 18.52
CA PHE A 45 -5.45 24.15 17.53
C PHE A 45 -6.22 24.17 16.21
N ILE A 46 -7.50 24.54 16.25
CA ILE A 46 -8.29 24.96 15.09
C ILE A 46 -9.12 26.16 15.53
N LEU A 47 -8.48 27.31 15.63
CA LEU A 47 -9.10 28.62 15.52
C LEU A 47 -7.99 29.65 15.39
N ILE A 48 -8.25 30.75 14.67
CA ILE A 48 -7.36 31.90 14.42
C ILE A 48 -6.68 31.85 13.03
N PHE A 49 -7.45 32.14 11.97
CA PHE A 49 -7.46 33.47 11.33
C PHE A 49 -8.34 33.46 10.07
N ALA A 50 -9.44 34.20 10.14
CA ALA A 50 -10.14 34.75 8.98
C ALA A 50 -9.92 36.27 8.96
N LEU A 51 -10.01 36.85 7.76
CA LEU A 51 -9.85 38.28 7.37
C LEU A 51 -8.44 38.65 6.90
N ASP A 52 -8.21 38.68 5.57
CA ASP A 52 -8.43 39.92 4.81
C ASP A 52 -8.31 39.66 3.29
N GLY A 53 -9.19 40.31 2.52
CA GLY A 53 -9.49 40.03 1.12
C GLY A 53 -8.47 40.56 0.11
N PHE A 54 -8.41 39.90 -1.06
CA PHE A 54 -7.69 40.29 -2.28
C PHE A 54 -6.16 40.10 -2.36
N ARG A 55 -5.57 39.31 -1.45
CA ARG A 55 -4.19 38.76 -1.58
C ARG A 55 -4.14 37.22 -1.53
N THR A 56 -5.22 36.59 -1.99
CA THR A 56 -5.73 35.30 -1.48
C THR A 56 -5.19 34.05 -2.18
N ILE A 57 -4.65 34.14 -3.38
CA ILE A 57 -4.18 32.93 -4.11
C ILE A 57 -2.87 32.39 -3.53
N ALA A 58 -1.92 33.27 -3.17
CA ALA A 58 -0.66 32.86 -2.55
C ALA A 58 -0.84 32.32 -1.11
N LYS A 59 -1.77 32.90 -0.34
CA LYS A 59 -2.08 32.45 1.03
C LYS A 59 -2.86 31.13 1.04
N MET A 60 -3.72 30.88 0.06
CA MET A 60 -4.45 29.60 -0.05
C MET A 60 -3.51 28.44 -0.38
N LYS A 61 -2.50 28.68 -1.24
CA LYS A 61 -1.41 27.73 -1.46
C LYS A 61 -0.67 27.44 -0.15
N LEU A 62 -0.22 28.48 0.58
CA LEU A 62 0.49 28.30 1.84
C LEU A 62 -0.31 27.49 2.88
N LEU A 63 -1.62 27.71 2.99
CA LEU A 63 -2.52 26.96 3.87
C LEU A 63 -2.66 25.49 3.46
N VAL A 64 -2.88 25.21 2.17
CA VAL A 64 -2.95 23.83 1.66
C VAL A 64 -1.64 23.09 1.93
N ILE A 65 -0.49 23.75 1.73
CA ILE A 65 0.83 23.19 2.02
C ILE A 65 1.04 22.96 3.52
N LEU A 66 0.65 23.89 4.40
CA LEU A 66 0.69 23.70 5.85
C LEU A 66 -0.18 22.52 6.31
N TYR A 67 -1.37 22.34 5.72
CA TYR A 67 -2.23 21.19 6.01
C TYR A 67 -1.63 19.88 5.51
N PHE A 68 -1.03 19.88 4.31
CA PHE A 68 -0.33 18.70 3.79
C PHE A 68 0.90 18.33 4.64
N LEU A 69 1.67 19.32 5.08
CA LEU A 69 2.84 19.16 5.95
C LEU A 69 2.49 18.64 7.35
N THR A 70 1.42 19.15 7.95
CA THR A 70 0.94 18.67 9.26
C THR A 70 0.39 17.26 9.16
N PHE A 71 -0.29 16.92 8.06
CA PHE A 71 -0.78 15.57 7.80
C PHE A 71 0.37 14.57 7.58
N THR A 72 1.41 14.94 6.80
CA THR A 72 2.58 14.08 6.59
C THR A 72 3.40 13.92 7.87
N ALA A 73 3.59 14.98 8.66
CA ALA A 73 4.26 14.89 9.96
C ALA A 73 3.51 13.98 10.95
N TRP A 74 2.17 13.96 10.92
CA TRP A 74 1.36 13.03 11.72
C TRP A 74 1.51 11.58 11.25
N ALA A 75 1.47 11.33 9.93
CA ALA A 75 1.63 10.01 9.34
C ALA A 75 3.05 9.42 9.53
N LEU A 76 4.05 10.28 9.70
CA LEU A 76 5.45 9.91 9.92
C LEU A 76 5.79 9.56 11.38
N LYS A 77 4.86 9.66 12.33
CA LYS A 77 5.12 9.15 13.69
C LYS A 77 5.29 7.63 13.62
N PRO A 78 6.47 7.08 13.93
CA PRO A 78 6.64 5.64 13.99
C PRO A 78 5.78 5.12 15.14
N SER A 79 4.64 4.51 14.81
CA SER A 79 3.97 3.62 15.76
C SER A 79 4.83 2.37 15.86
N SER A 80 5.79 2.37 16.80
CA SER A 80 6.41 1.15 17.28
C SER A 80 5.40 0.42 18.17
N ARG A 81 4.33 -0.09 17.57
CA ARG A 81 3.59 -1.19 18.19
C ARG A 81 4.30 -2.45 17.78
N ASP A 82 5.23 -2.84 18.64
CA ASP A 82 5.82 -4.16 18.71
C ASP A 82 4.68 -5.14 18.98
N HIS A 83 4.04 -5.64 17.92
CA HIS A 83 3.20 -6.83 18.02
C HIS A 83 4.16 -8.00 17.90
N GLY A 84 4.44 -8.62 19.06
CA GLY A 84 5.24 -9.82 19.18
C GLY A 84 4.60 -10.96 18.41
N ASP A 85 4.95 -11.08 17.15
CA ASP A 85 4.80 -12.31 16.37
C ASP A 85 6.23 -12.83 16.13
N GLN A 86 6.71 -13.60 17.11
CA GLN A 86 7.95 -14.38 16.96
C GLN A 86 7.71 -15.56 16.02
N THR A 87 7.56 -15.28 14.72
CA THR A 87 7.82 -16.31 13.73
C THR A 87 9.32 -16.43 13.60
N VAL A 88 9.90 -17.45 14.23
CA VAL A 88 11.30 -17.85 14.04
C VAL A 88 11.51 -18.08 12.55
N ILE A 89 12.24 -17.18 11.89
CA ILE A 89 12.60 -17.31 10.48
C ILE A 89 13.63 -18.44 10.39
N LEU A 90 13.16 -19.64 10.08
CA LEU A 90 14.02 -20.77 9.70
C LEU A 90 14.67 -20.42 8.36
N VAL A 91 15.93 -19.99 8.41
CA VAL A 91 16.77 -19.84 7.23
C VAL A 91 17.09 -21.24 6.71
N ASN A 92 16.34 -21.70 5.72
CA ASN A 92 16.69 -22.93 5.02
C ASN A 92 18.07 -22.76 4.37
N LYS A 93 19.02 -23.56 4.86
CA LYS A 93 20.39 -23.65 4.37
C LYS A 93 20.35 -24.23 2.95
N LEU A 94 20.59 -23.40 1.94
CA LEU A 94 20.66 -23.82 0.54
C LEU A 94 21.77 -24.85 0.32
N ALA A 95 21.46 -25.89 -0.46
CA ALA A 95 22.40 -26.90 -0.94
C ALA A 95 23.35 -26.30 -2.00
N PRO A 96 24.61 -26.75 -2.08
CA PRO A 96 25.57 -26.26 -3.06
C PRO A 96 25.31 -26.90 -4.43
N GLY A 97 24.71 -26.14 -5.35
CA GLY A 97 24.49 -26.52 -6.74
C GLY A 97 25.41 -25.74 -7.69
N SER A 98 26.20 -26.47 -8.45
CA SER A 98 27.08 -25.99 -9.54
C SER A 98 26.28 -25.27 -10.64
N HIS A 99 26.65 -24.05 -11.01
CA HIS A 99 26.05 -23.31 -12.12
C HIS A 99 27.04 -23.16 -13.29
N GLY A 100 26.82 -23.99 -14.32
CA GLY A 100 27.29 -23.74 -15.69
C GLY A 100 26.32 -22.79 -16.39
N TYR A 101 26.81 -21.64 -16.83
CA TYR A 101 26.02 -20.58 -17.46
C TYR A 101 25.94 -20.82 -18.98
N SER A 102 24.74 -21.07 -19.50
CA SER A 102 24.46 -21.15 -20.95
C SER A 102 23.06 -20.62 -21.27
N GLY A 103 23.00 -19.43 -21.88
CA GLY A 103 22.07 -19.07 -22.97
C GLY A 103 20.54 -19.04 -22.78
N THR A 104 19.99 -19.45 -21.65
CA THR A 104 18.54 -19.36 -21.33
C THR A 104 18.41 -18.78 -19.92
N ASN A 105 17.47 -17.86 -19.68
CA ASN A 105 17.32 -17.29 -18.34
C ASN A 105 17.04 -18.47 -17.38
N PRO A 106 17.87 -18.74 -16.35
CA PRO A 106 17.78 -19.93 -15.49
C PRO A 106 16.52 -19.97 -14.59
N VAL A 107 15.56 -19.12 -14.89
CA VAL A 107 14.39 -18.76 -14.09
C VAL A 107 13.09 -19.23 -14.76
N ASP A 108 13.14 -19.62 -16.04
CA ASP A 108 11.95 -19.98 -16.83
C ASP A 108 11.12 -21.10 -16.16
N GLY A 109 11.75 -22.09 -15.53
CA GLY A 109 11.04 -23.20 -14.87
C GLY A 109 10.29 -22.81 -13.59
N CYS A 110 10.77 -21.82 -12.83
CA CYS A 110 10.06 -21.39 -11.62
C CYS A 110 8.94 -20.38 -11.92
N TRP A 111 8.98 -19.72 -13.10
CA TRP A 111 7.91 -18.81 -13.54
C TRP A 111 6.63 -19.59 -13.83
N GLU A 112 6.72 -20.68 -14.59
CA GLU A 112 5.55 -21.50 -14.95
C GLU A 112 4.88 -22.15 -13.72
N SER A 113 5.70 -22.55 -12.74
CA SER A 113 5.25 -23.19 -11.50
C SER A 113 4.91 -22.22 -10.37
N LEU A 114 5.20 -20.91 -10.55
CA LEU A 114 5.02 -19.86 -9.54
C LEU A 114 5.69 -20.18 -8.18
N ASP A 115 6.87 -20.81 -8.22
CA ASP A 115 7.62 -21.21 -7.02
C ASP A 115 9.06 -20.67 -7.02
N CYS A 116 9.31 -19.51 -7.63
CA CYS A 116 10.61 -18.86 -7.49
C CYS A 116 10.82 -18.48 -6.02
N SER A 117 11.91 -18.95 -5.43
CA SER A 117 12.34 -18.54 -4.09
C SER A 117 12.75 -17.07 -4.05
N LEU A 118 12.70 -16.46 -2.86
CA LEU A 118 13.21 -15.12 -2.60
C LEU A 118 14.61 -14.88 -3.20
N THR A 119 15.53 -15.83 -3.02
CA THR A 119 16.91 -15.72 -3.51
C THR A 119 17.01 -15.80 -5.03
N GLN A 120 16.15 -16.61 -5.68
CA GLN A 120 16.10 -16.64 -7.14
C GLN A 120 15.61 -15.31 -7.71
N ILE A 121 14.58 -14.70 -7.10
CA ILE A 121 14.09 -13.38 -7.50
C ILE A 121 15.11 -12.28 -7.21
N GLU A 122 15.79 -12.35 -6.06
CA GLU A 122 16.84 -11.39 -5.70
C GLU A 122 17.97 -11.38 -6.73
N ALA A 123 18.37 -12.56 -7.20
CA ALA A 123 19.37 -12.73 -8.25
C ALA A 123 18.91 -12.26 -9.64
N MET A 124 17.61 -12.04 -9.87
CA MET A 124 17.11 -11.48 -11.14
C MET A 124 17.48 -10.01 -11.26
N SER A 125 17.88 -9.62 -12.48
CA SER A 125 17.97 -8.21 -12.86
C SER A 125 16.59 -7.53 -12.77
N MET A 126 16.55 -6.20 -12.62
CA MET A 126 15.28 -5.47 -12.65
C MET A 126 14.52 -5.69 -13.97
N ALA A 127 15.22 -5.79 -15.10
CA ALA A 127 14.60 -6.09 -16.40
C ALA A 127 13.92 -7.47 -16.39
N SER A 128 14.59 -8.50 -15.87
CA SER A 128 14.02 -9.84 -15.73
C SER A 128 12.83 -9.87 -14.76
N ARG A 129 12.87 -9.07 -13.68
CA ARG A 129 11.70 -8.93 -12.78
C ARG A 129 10.52 -8.25 -13.46
N LEU A 130 10.77 -7.25 -14.30
CA LEU A 130 9.71 -6.60 -15.10
C LEU A 130 9.07 -7.60 -16.06
N GLU A 131 9.88 -8.40 -16.76
CA GLU A 131 9.40 -9.47 -17.63
C GLU A 131 8.60 -10.51 -16.85
N PHE A 132 9.06 -10.90 -15.66
CA PHE A 132 8.33 -11.83 -14.80
C PHE A 132 6.96 -11.30 -14.39
N ILE A 133 6.86 -10.04 -13.96
CA ILE A 133 5.58 -9.43 -13.59
C ILE A 133 4.64 -9.38 -14.79
N LYS A 134 5.13 -9.01 -15.98
CA LYS A 134 4.33 -9.01 -17.21
C LYS A 134 3.86 -10.41 -17.60
N TYR A 135 4.74 -11.40 -17.47
CA TYR A 135 4.41 -12.81 -17.68
C TYR A 135 3.32 -13.26 -16.71
N LEU A 136 3.49 -13.02 -15.41
CA LEU A 136 2.53 -13.35 -14.36
C LEU A 136 1.16 -12.72 -14.65
N SER A 137 1.12 -11.42 -14.95
CA SER A 137 -0.10 -10.69 -15.30
C SER A 137 -0.82 -11.30 -16.50
N THR A 138 -0.08 -11.62 -17.56
CA THR A 138 -0.64 -12.12 -18.83
C THR A 138 -1.16 -13.55 -18.72
N TRP A 139 -0.42 -14.43 -18.05
CA TRP A 139 -0.66 -15.87 -18.13
C TRP A 139 -1.35 -16.47 -16.91
N HIS A 140 -1.23 -15.84 -15.73
CA HIS A 140 -1.75 -16.40 -14.49
C HIS A 140 -2.82 -15.53 -13.83
N LEU A 141 -2.71 -14.20 -13.91
CA LEU A 141 -3.63 -13.30 -13.19
C LEU A 141 -4.95 -13.02 -13.91
N ASP A 142 -5.08 -13.38 -15.20
CA ASP A 142 -6.36 -13.29 -15.93
C ASP A 142 -7.43 -14.19 -15.30
N ALA A 143 -7.07 -15.43 -14.96
CA ALA A 143 -7.93 -16.37 -14.24
C ALA A 143 -8.35 -15.89 -12.83
N LEU A 144 -7.65 -14.87 -12.30
CA LEU A 144 -7.92 -14.23 -11.01
C LEU A 144 -8.59 -12.85 -11.18
N HIS A 145 -9.01 -12.48 -12.40
CA HIS A 145 -9.58 -11.16 -12.75
C HIS A 145 -8.73 -9.98 -12.26
N SER A 146 -7.41 -10.13 -12.37
CA SER A 146 -6.45 -9.20 -11.80
C SER A 146 -5.27 -8.88 -12.74
N MET A 147 -5.43 -9.11 -14.04
CA MET A 147 -4.39 -8.88 -15.07
C MET A 147 -3.82 -7.45 -15.05
N ASP A 148 -4.65 -6.45 -14.79
CA ASP A 148 -4.30 -5.02 -14.80
C ASP A 148 -3.93 -4.47 -13.41
N GLN A 149 -4.07 -5.24 -12.33
CA GLN A 149 -3.98 -4.73 -10.95
C GLN A 149 -2.55 -4.57 -10.41
N PHE A 150 -1.55 -4.88 -11.23
CA PHE A 150 -0.14 -4.93 -10.83
C PHE A 150 0.77 -4.06 -11.68
N HIS A 151 0.21 -3.15 -12.47
CA HIS A 151 0.98 -2.16 -13.20
C HIS A 151 1.77 -1.22 -12.26
N ALA A 152 1.34 -1.04 -11.00
CA ALA A 152 2.16 -0.40 -9.96
C ALA A 152 3.54 -1.03 -9.78
N PHE A 153 3.66 -2.37 -9.79
CA PHE A 153 4.95 -3.06 -9.72
C PHE A 153 5.82 -2.71 -10.94
N GLU A 154 5.24 -2.69 -12.13
CA GLU A 154 5.95 -2.26 -13.34
C GLU A 154 6.48 -0.83 -13.23
N GLY A 155 5.66 0.08 -12.68
CA GLY A 155 6.04 1.47 -12.41
C GLY A 155 7.24 1.60 -11.46
N VAL A 156 7.23 0.85 -10.36
CA VAL A 156 8.35 0.82 -9.38
C VAL A 156 9.60 0.21 -10.00
N ILE A 157 9.49 -0.90 -10.73
CA ILE A 157 10.64 -1.55 -11.39
C ILE A 157 11.25 -0.61 -12.43
N ALA A 158 10.43 0.00 -13.27
CA ALA A 158 10.90 0.97 -14.25
C ALA A 158 11.59 2.16 -13.57
N PHE A 159 11.09 2.60 -12.41
CA PHE A 159 11.76 3.62 -11.61
C PHE A 159 13.14 3.16 -11.10
N PHE A 160 13.24 1.94 -10.55
CA PHE A 160 14.53 1.36 -10.12
C PHE A 160 15.54 1.29 -11.26
N MET A 161 15.11 0.87 -12.45
CA MET A 161 15.95 0.87 -13.65
C MET A 161 16.42 2.27 -14.02
N ARG A 162 15.53 3.29 -14.01
CA ARG A 162 15.88 4.67 -14.36
C ARG A 162 16.84 5.33 -13.36
N LYS A 163 16.74 4.99 -12.07
CA LYS A 163 17.60 5.54 -11.02
C LYS A 163 18.86 4.72 -10.75
N ASP A 164 19.00 3.57 -11.42
CA ASP A 164 20.07 2.61 -11.19
C ASP A 164 20.19 2.23 -9.70
N ILE A 165 19.05 1.88 -9.10
CA ILE A 165 18.96 1.44 -7.70
C ILE A 165 18.31 0.07 -7.62
N GLY A 166 18.51 -0.61 -6.48
CA GLY A 166 17.92 -1.93 -6.26
C GLY A 166 18.59 -3.05 -7.06
N GLY A 167 19.84 -2.86 -7.50
CA GLY A 167 20.64 -3.94 -8.11
C GLY A 167 20.87 -5.10 -7.14
N THR A 168 21.19 -6.28 -7.68
CA THR A 168 21.43 -7.51 -6.90
C THR A 168 22.45 -7.29 -5.79
N GLY A 169 22.22 -7.89 -4.62
CA GLY A 169 23.02 -7.73 -3.42
C GLY A 169 22.68 -6.50 -2.59
N THR A 170 21.78 -5.62 -3.05
CA THR A 170 21.37 -4.43 -2.28
C THR A 170 20.17 -4.70 -1.37
N TRP A 171 20.05 -3.94 -0.28
CA TRP A 171 18.89 -4.00 0.60
C TRP A 171 17.56 -3.81 -0.14
N LEU A 172 17.52 -2.84 -1.07
CA LEU A 172 16.32 -2.54 -1.85
C LEU A 172 15.96 -3.66 -2.83
N SER A 173 16.97 -4.34 -3.42
CA SER A 173 16.77 -5.54 -4.25
C SER A 173 16.02 -6.62 -3.48
N LEU A 174 16.46 -6.95 -2.26
CA LEU A 174 15.86 -8.02 -1.48
C LEU A 174 14.44 -7.66 -0.99
N VAL A 175 14.21 -6.40 -0.60
CA VAL A 175 12.87 -5.93 -0.22
C VAL A 175 11.90 -6.07 -1.40
N HIS A 176 12.33 -5.64 -2.59
CA HIS A 176 11.49 -5.75 -3.78
C HIS A 176 11.29 -7.21 -4.22
N ALA A 177 12.32 -8.06 -4.10
CA ALA A 177 12.22 -9.49 -4.37
C ALA A 177 11.19 -10.16 -3.46
N ALA A 178 11.13 -9.78 -2.18
CA ALA A 178 10.11 -10.27 -1.25
C ALA A 178 8.68 -9.85 -1.63
N CYS A 179 8.51 -8.67 -2.22
CA CYS A 179 7.21 -8.22 -2.73
C CYS A 179 6.74 -9.10 -3.90
N ILE A 180 7.63 -9.38 -4.85
CA ILE A 180 7.35 -10.27 -5.99
C ILE A 180 7.14 -11.72 -5.54
N GLU A 181 7.92 -12.22 -4.58
CA GLU A 181 7.73 -13.55 -4.00
C GLU A 181 6.34 -13.71 -3.39
N ALA A 182 5.93 -12.75 -2.56
CA ALA A 182 4.60 -12.78 -1.96
C ALA A 182 3.50 -12.80 -3.03
N LEU A 183 3.66 -12.00 -4.08
CA LEU A 183 2.69 -11.90 -5.17
C LEU A 183 2.55 -13.22 -5.94
N GLN A 184 3.65 -13.80 -6.43
CA GLN A 184 3.60 -15.06 -7.17
C GLN A 184 3.03 -16.19 -6.31
N ARG A 185 3.40 -16.25 -5.02
CA ARG A 185 2.97 -17.33 -4.12
C ARG A 185 1.50 -17.17 -3.78
N GLY A 186 1.02 -15.94 -3.58
CA GLY A 186 -0.40 -15.66 -3.43
C GLY A 186 -1.22 -16.05 -4.66
N ALA A 187 -0.68 -15.83 -5.87
CA ALA A 187 -1.30 -16.28 -7.11
C ALA A 187 -1.32 -17.82 -7.20
N ALA A 188 -0.20 -18.48 -6.91
CA ALA A 188 -0.10 -19.95 -6.89
C ALA A 188 -1.12 -20.59 -5.93
N ILE A 189 -1.27 -20.01 -4.73
CA ILE A 189 -2.27 -20.43 -3.74
C ILE A 189 -3.69 -20.26 -4.27
N SER A 190 -3.99 -19.11 -4.88
CA SER A 190 -5.33 -18.80 -5.40
C SER A 190 -5.74 -19.66 -6.59
N LEU A 191 -4.76 -20.07 -7.39
CA LEU A 191 -4.92 -20.98 -8.53
C LEU A 191 -4.93 -22.46 -8.11
N GLY A 192 -4.65 -22.78 -6.84
CA GLY A 192 -4.57 -24.15 -6.35
C GLY A 192 -3.33 -24.91 -6.84
N LEU A 193 -2.29 -24.20 -7.28
CA LEU A 193 -1.04 -24.79 -7.77
C LEU A 193 -0.07 -25.15 -6.63
N SER A 194 -0.13 -24.42 -5.52
CA SER A 194 0.75 -24.63 -4.36
C SER A 194 0.13 -24.07 -3.08
N SER A 195 0.50 -24.61 -1.92
CA SER A 195 0.18 -24.03 -0.60
C SER A 195 1.41 -23.40 0.06
N ASN A 196 2.54 -23.31 -0.64
CA ASN A 196 3.81 -22.86 -0.09
C ASN A 196 3.90 -21.33 -0.06
N THR A 197 3.93 -20.75 1.14
CA THR A 197 4.06 -19.30 1.37
C THR A 197 5.50 -18.80 1.31
N GLY A 198 6.50 -19.68 1.27
CA GLY A 198 7.92 -19.32 1.38
C GLY A 198 8.30 -18.75 2.76
N GLY A 199 7.41 -18.85 3.75
CA GLY A 199 7.54 -18.16 5.04
C GLY A 199 7.27 -16.65 4.95
N ASN A 200 6.80 -16.15 3.80
CA ASN A 200 6.41 -14.76 3.62
C ASN A 200 4.92 -14.59 3.97
N PRO A 201 4.58 -13.89 5.07
CA PRO A 201 3.18 -13.77 5.53
C PRO A 201 2.29 -12.96 4.58
N ALA A 202 2.88 -12.24 3.62
CA ALA A 202 2.12 -11.52 2.61
C ALA A 202 1.56 -12.43 1.51
N SER A 203 2.11 -13.64 1.32
CA SER A 203 1.61 -14.62 0.34
C SER A 203 0.13 -14.95 0.58
N GLU A 204 -0.26 -15.17 1.84
CA GLU A 204 -1.66 -15.44 2.20
C GLU A 204 -2.56 -14.22 2.01
N LYS A 205 -2.03 -13.01 2.25
CA LYS A 205 -2.77 -11.76 2.04
C LYS A 205 -3.03 -11.49 0.56
N TRP A 206 -2.05 -11.79 -0.31
CA TRP A 206 -2.26 -11.76 -1.75
C TRP A 206 -3.25 -12.82 -2.19
N ALA A 207 -3.19 -14.03 -1.62
CA ALA A 207 -4.16 -15.08 -1.93
C ALA A 207 -5.60 -14.66 -1.56
N ASP A 208 -5.77 -14.05 -0.39
CA ASP A 208 -7.06 -13.49 0.03
C ASP A 208 -7.51 -12.34 -0.88
N TYR A 209 -6.62 -11.41 -1.26
CA TYR A 209 -6.91 -10.35 -2.23
C TYR A 209 -7.46 -10.93 -3.55
N PHE A 210 -6.80 -11.94 -4.12
CA PHE A 210 -7.24 -12.59 -5.35
C PHE A 210 -8.57 -13.30 -5.20
N TYR A 211 -8.79 -13.99 -4.08
CA TYR A 211 -10.08 -14.61 -3.78
C TYR A 211 -11.21 -13.57 -3.71
N GLN A 212 -10.97 -12.46 -3.01
CA GLN A 212 -11.94 -11.37 -2.89
C GLN A 212 -12.20 -10.67 -4.24
N ARG A 213 -11.17 -10.49 -5.09
CA ARG A 213 -11.32 -10.00 -6.47
C ARG A 213 -12.21 -10.93 -7.30
N ARG A 214 -11.88 -12.22 -7.34
CA ARG A 214 -12.61 -13.22 -8.11
C ARG A 214 -14.08 -13.33 -7.71
N THR A 215 -14.37 -13.15 -6.41
CA THR A 215 -15.74 -13.18 -5.88
C THR A 215 -16.48 -11.84 -5.97
N GLY A 216 -15.90 -10.82 -6.59
CA GLY A 216 -16.53 -9.51 -6.78
C GLY A 216 -16.63 -8.66 -5.51
N ARG A 217 -15.92 -9.01 -4.43
CA ARG A 217 -15.94 -8.26 -3.15
C ARG A 217 -15.10 -6.99 -3.18
N LEU A 218 -14.19 -6.88 -4.15
CA LEU A 218 -13.29 -5.73 -4.33
C LEU A 218 -13.67 -4.90 -5.57
N THR A 219 -14.97 -4.73 -5.82
CA THR A 219 -15.50 -3.77 -6.81
C THR A 219 -15.57 -2.36 -6.23
N ASP A 220 -15.71 -2.22 -4.91
CA ASP A 220 -15.56 -0.95 -4.21
C ASP A 220 -14.08 -0.56 -4.13
N ARG A 221 -13.76 0.68 -4.52
CA ARG A 221 -12.39 1.18 -4.54
C ARG A 221 -11.76 1.21 -3.15
N GLY A 222 -12.52 1.55 -2.11
CA GLY A 222 -12.01 1.60 -0.74
C GLY A 222 -11.61 0.22 -0.21
N ALA A 223 -12.47 -0.78 -0.43
CA ALA A 223 -12.17 -2.17 -0.07
C ALA A 223 -10.98 -2.71 -0.88
N HIS A 224 -10.96 -2.44 -2.18
CA HIS A 224 -9.86 -2.78 -3.08
C HIS A 224 -8.52 -2.23 -2.57
N ASP A 225 -8.46 -0.91 -2.36
CA ASP A 225 -7.24 -0.20 -1.98
C ASP A 225 -6.73 -0.65 -0.61
N LEU A 226 -7.64 -0.89 0.35
CA LEU A 226 -7.30 -1.42 1.66
C LEU A 226 -6.67 -2.82 1.55
N SER A 227 -7.30 -3.73 0.81
CA SER A 227 -6.81 -5.11 0.67
C SER A 227 -5.44 -5.15 -0.01
N TRP A 228 -5.28 -4.40 -1.11
CA TRP A 228 -4.02 -4.28 -1.84
C TRP A 228 -2.91 -3.67 -0.96
N ALA A 229 -3.18 -2.56 -0.27
CA ALA A 229 -2.20 -1.88 0.57
C ALA A 229 -1.76 -2.72 1.78
N VAL A 230 -2.65 -3.54 2.35
CA VAL A 230 -2.34 -4.46 3.44
C VAL A 230 -1.44 -5.61 2.97
N ALA A 231 -1.71 -6.18 1.80
CA ALA A 231 -0.88 -7.21 1.20
C ALA A 231 0.52 -6.68 0.86
N GLU A 232 0.60 -5.52 0.19
CA GLU A 232 1.87 -4.88 -0.15
C GLU A 232 2.67 -4.49 1.10
N GLN A 233 2.04 -3.84 2.10
CA GLN A 233 2.72 -3.47 3.36
C GLN A 233 3.37 -4.68 4.03
N ALA A 234 2.63 -5.80 4.13
CA ALA A 234 3.16 -7.01 4.75
C ALA A 234 4.37 -7.57 3.99
N ALA A 235 4.36 -7.47 2.66
CA ALA A 235 5.45 -7.96 1.82
C ALA A 235 6.71 -7.08 1.96
N VAL A 236 6.51 -5.76 1.99
CA VAL A 236 7.57 -4.79 2.26
C VAL A 236 8.16 -5.03 3.65
N ASP A 237 7.34 -5.15 4.69
CA ASP A 237 7.83 -5.36 6.07
C ASP A 237 8.61 -6.67 6.21
N TYR A 238 8.13 -7.74 5.58
CA TYR A 238 8.87 -9.01 5.52
C TYR A 238 10.21 -8.82 4.80
N GLY A 239 10.22 -8.19 3.63
CA GLY A 239 11.42 -7.89 2.86
C GLY A 239 12.45 -7.07 3.66
N MET A 240 11.99 -6.05 4.38
CA MET A 240 12.85 -5.21 5.24
C MET A 240 13.51 -6.06 6.33
N ARG A 241 12.74 -6.88 7.06
CA ARG A 241 13.29 -7.79 8.08
C ARG A 241 14.32 -8.76 7.49
N ARG A 242 14.05 -9.33 6.31
CA ARG A 242 15.00 -10.23 5.64
C ARG A 242 16.27 -9.49 5.23
N ALA A 243 16.17 -8.27 4.72
CA ALA A 243 17.32 -7.46 4.32
C ALA A 243 18.15 -6.97 5.52
N ASP A 244 17.50 -6.61 6.62
CA ASP A 244 18.18 -6.19 7.85
C ASP A 244 18.96 -7.34 8.49
N SER A 245 18.39 -8.55 8.48
CA SER A 245 19.01 -9.76 9.03
C SER A 245 20.10 -10.40 8.14
N SER A 246 20.21 -9.99 6.88
CA SER A 246 21.16 -10.59 5.94
C SER A 246 22.56 -9.99 6.07
N LEU A 247 23.57 -10.86 6.22
CA LEU A 247 24.98 -10.45 6.39
C LEU A 247 25.66 -10.03 5.08
N HIS A 248 25.18 -10.52 3.93
CA HIS A 248 25.80 -10.30 2.62
C HIS A 248 25.11 -9.22 1.79
N ILE A 249 24.16 -8.49 2.39
CA ILE A 249 23.36 -7.48 1.70
C ILE A 249 23.88 -6.08 2.05
N GLU A 250 24.14 -5.27 1.03
CA GLU A 250 24.55 -3.87 1.20
C GLU A 250 23.46 -3.09 1.93
N LYS A 251 23.83 -2.40 3.02
CA LYS A 251 22.90 -1.61 3.83
C LYS A 251 22.34 -0.43 3.04
N PRO A 252 21.07 -0.04 3.27
CA PRO A 252 20.44 1.03 2.52
C PRO A 252 21.05 2.38 2.87
N SER A 253 21.20 3.26 1.88
CA SER A 253 21.55 4.65 2.14
C SER A 253 20.41 5.39 2.85
N GLY A 254 20.72 6.49 3.55
CA GLY A 254 19.69 7.33 4.19
C GLY A 254 18.63 7.84 3.21
N ARG A 255 19.00 8.03 1.93
CA ARG A 255 18.05 8.42 0.87
C ARG A 255 17.06 7.30 0.55
N VAL A 256 17.54 6.05 0.45
CA VAL A 256 16.67 4.87 0.24
C VAL A 256 15.72 4.68 1.41
N LEU A 257 16.19 4.85 2.64
CA LEU A 257 15.33 4.77 3.83
C LEU A 257 14.25 5.85 3.82
N ARG A 258 14.59 7.10 3.48
CA ARG A 258 13.59 8.19 3.33
C ARG A 258 12.60 7.90 2.22
N TRP A 259 13.06 7.40 1.07
CA TRP A 259 12.17 6.99 -0.02
C TRP A 259 11.22 5.87 0.43
N MET A 260 11.69 4.89 1.21
CA MET A 260 10.84 3.84 1.76
C MET A 260 9.77 4.38 2.72
N GLN A 261 10.04 5.47 3.46
CA GLN A 261 9.00 6.13 4.26
C GLN A 261 7.89 6.73 3.39
N PHE A 262 8.21 7.24 2.20
CA PHE A 262 7.18 7.73 1.27
C PHE A 262 6.27 6.61 0.76
N THR A 263 6.79 5.41 0.53
CA THR A 263 5.92 4.27 0.17
C THR A 263 4.94 3.94 1.30
N ARG A 264 5.30 4.25 2.56
CA ARG A 264 4.38 4.17 3.71
C ARG A 264 3.24 5.16 3.63
N VAL A 265 3.55 6.40 3.25
CA VAL A 265 2.51 7.43 3.02
C VAL A 265 1.56 6.99 1.90
N TYR A 266 2.09 6.44 0.81
CA TYR A 266 1.30 5.91 -0.30
C TYR A 266 0.28 4.85 0.16
N ARG A 267 0.72 3.78 0.83
CA ARG A 267 -0.19 2.76 1.36
C ARG A 267 -1.13 3.29 2.44
N THR A 268 -0.70 4.26 3.25
CA THR A 268 -1.56 4.93 4.23
C THR A 268 -2.67 5.71 3.52
N ALA A 269 -2.37 6.36 2.40
CA ALA A 269 -3.37 7.07 1.60
C ALA A 269 -4.44 6.11 1.06
N MET A 270 -4.04 4.92 0.62
CA MET A 270 -4.96 3.84 0.22
C MET A 270 -5.83 3.37 1.39
N GLN A 271 -5.22 3.01 2.51
CA GLN A 271 -5.92 2.47 3.70
C GLN A 271 -6.93 3.45 4.28
N TYR A 272 -6.61 4.75 4.30
CA TYR A 272 -7.42 5.79 4.91
C TYR A 272 -8.08 6.72 3.89
N ARG A 273 -8.22 6.29 2.61
CA ARG A 273 -8.75 7.10 1.51
C ARG A 273 -10.01 7.86 1.91
N ARG A 274 -11.03 7.15 2.44
CA ARG A 274 -12.31 7.75 2.86
C ARG A 274 -12.13 8.82 3.93
N THR A 275 -11.30 8.57 4.94
CA THR A 275 -11.04 9.52 6.03
C THR A 275 -10.31 10.75 5.52
N ILE A 276 -9.30 10.57 4.66
CA ILE A 276 -8.53 11.67 4.06
C ILE A 276 -9.45 12.56 3.22
N LEU A 277 -10.26 11.97 2.34
CA LEU A 277 -11.19 12.73 1.50
C LEU A 277 -12.26 13.44 2.33
N TRP A 278 -12.75 12.80 3.40
CA TRP A 278 -13.68 13.46 4.32
C TRP A 278 -13.03 14.65 5.02
N LEU A 279 -11.81 14.51 5.55
CA LEU A 279 -11.06 15.59 6.18
C LEU A 279 -10.81 16.75 5.19
N MET A 280 -10.44 16.44 3.96
CA MET A 280 -10.24 17.44 2.91
C MET A 280 -11.54 18.16 2.57
N ARG A 281 -12.64 17.43 2.37
CA ARG A 281 -13.96 18.04 2.13
C ARG A 281 -14.36 18.96 3.29
N MET A 282 -14.23 18.51 4.53
CA MET A 282 -14.56 19.32 5.71
C MET A 282 -13.67 20.56 5.86
N GLY A 283 -12.35 20.41 5.68
CA GLY A 283 -11.38 21.50 5.81
C GLY A 283 -11.53 22.58 4.74
N PHE A 284 -11.97 22.21 3.54
CA PHE A 284 -12.15 23.14 2.41
C PHE A 284 -13.62 23.47 2.10
N THR A 285 -14.59 23.01 2.92
CA THR A 285 -16.03 23.28 2.72
C THR A 285 -16.31 24.77 2.59
N TRP A 286 -15.57 25.60 3.33
CA TRP A 286 -15.80 27.05 3.42
C TRP A 286 -14.94 27.89 2.48
N SER A 287 -13.89 27.33 1.88
CA SER A 287 -12.90 28.10 1.11
C SER A 287 -13.01 27.88 -0.39
N SER A 288 -13.11 26.64 -0.85
CA SER A 288 -13.26 26.35 -2.28
C SER A 288 -13.68 24.90 -2.53
N PRO A 289 -14.87 24.66 -3.11
CA PRO A 289 -15.33 23.30 -3.40
C PRO A 289 -14.52 22.60 -4.50
N SER A 290 -13.74 23.33 -5.31
CA SER A 290 -12.90 22.74 -6.36
C SER A 290 -11.66 22.02 -5.80
N ILE A 291 -11.17 22.41 -4.61
CA ILE A 291 -9.98 21.81 -4.00
C ILE A 291 -10.24 20.35 -3.61
N PRO A 292 -11.30 20.01 -2.83
CA PRO A 292 -11.60 18.61 -2.52
C PRO A 292 -11.78 17.72 -3.75
N MET A 293 -12.42 18.24 -4.80
CA MET A 293 -12.62 17.48 -6.05
C MET A 293 -11.29 17.17 -6.74
N ALA A 294 -10.39 18.16 -6.83
CA ALA A 294 -9.10 17.95 -7.45
C ALA A 294 -8.17 17.06 -6.62
N VAL A 295 -8.23 17.18 -5.28
CA VAL A 295 -7.51 16.28 -4.36
C VAL A 295 -8.02 14.85 -4.48
N GLU A 296 -9.34 14.65 -4.61
CA GLU A 296 -9.93 13.33 -4.83
C GLU A 296 -9.43 12.69 -6.13
N ALA A 297 -9.54 13.41 -7.25
CA ALA A 297 -9.04 12.94 -8.54
C ALA A 297 -7.53 12.66 -8.50
N PHE A 298 -6.76 13.47 -7.77
CA PHE A 298 -5.34 13.24 -7.58
C PHE A 298 -5.06 11.97 -6.76
N ILE A 299 -5.70 11.80 -5.61
CA ILE A 299 -5.53 10.61 -4.76
C ILE A 299 -5.91 9.36 -5.55
N ASP A 300 -7.03 9.40 -6.26
CA ASP A 300 -7.50 8.27 -7.06
C ASP A 300 -6.52 7.87 -8.15
N TRP A 301 -5.94 8.85 -8.83
CA TRP A 301 -4.91 8.58 -9.82
C TRP A 301 -3.64 8.04 -9.20
N VAL A 302 -3.13 8.69 -8.15
CA VAL A 302 -1.83 8.33 -7.57
C VAL A 302 -1.85 6.99 -6.85
N THR A 303 -3.03 6.56 -6.38
CA THR A 303 -3.25 5.22 -5.82
C THR A 303 -3.76 4.20 -6.83
N ASP A 304 -3.87 4.59 -8.11
CA ASP A 304 -4.31 3.67 -9.15
C ASP A 304 -3.23 2.64 -9.47
N VAL A 305 -3.39 1.46 -8.89
CA VAL A 305 -2.47 0.32 -9.07
C VAL A 305 -2.49 -0.23 -10.50
N THR A 306 -3.48 0.18 -11.30
CA THR A 306 -3.60 -0.17 -12.73
C THR A 306 -2.84 0.77 -13.66
N ASP A 307 -2.28 1.87 -13.15
CA ASP A 307 -1.50 2.83 -13.95
C ASP A 307 -0.03 2.80 -13.54
N ALA A 308 0.82 2.14 -14.34
CA ALA A 308 2.26 2.14 -14.10
C ALA A 308 2.87 3.56 -14.10
N THR A 309 2.25 4.49 -14.84
CA THR A 309 2.70 5.89 -14.94
C THR A 309 2.51 6.63 -13.63
N SER A 310 1.37 6.41 -12.95
CA SER A 310 1.05 7.07 -11.67
C SER A 310 2.07 6.69 -10.60
N THR A 311 2.36 5.40 -10.50
CA THR A 311 3.26 4.84 -9.48
C THR A 311 4.70 5.22 -9.79
N GLY A 312 5.11 5.15 -11.07
CA GLY A 312 6.44 5.59 -11.49
C GLY A 312 6.67 7.09 -11.23
N PHE A 313 5.67 7.93 -11.48
CA PHE A 313 5.70 9.35 -11.18
C PHE A 313 5.80 9.62 -9.67
N LEU A 314 4.98 8.96 -8.85
CA LEU A 314 5.04 9.10 -7.40
C LEU A 314 6.40 8.68 -6.84
N ALA A 315 6.97 7.59 -7.36
CA ALA A 315 8.30 7.12 -6.98
C ALA A 315 9.39 8.16 -7.31
N ASP A 316 9.31 8.82 -8.47
CA ASP A 316 10.21 9.91 -8.86
C ASP A 316 10.08 11.14 -7.96
N VAL A 317 8.85 11.54 -7.61
CA VAL A 317 8.60 12.65 -6.67
C VAL A 317 9.16 12.31 -5.29
N ALA A 318 8.86 11.13 -4.77
CA ALA A 318 9.37 10.63 -3.49
C ALA A 318 10.91 10.59 -3.48
N TRP A 319 11.53 10.20 -4.59
CA TRP A 319 12.99 10.14 -4.72
C TRP A 319 13.65 11.52 -4.77
N THR A 320 12.96 12.49 -5.37
CA THR A 320 13.40 13.88 -5.40
C THR A 320 13.31 14.47 -4.00
N LEU A 321 12.18 14.27 -3.30
CA LEU A 321 12.00 14.70 -1.91
C LEU A 321 12.97 14.01 -0.95
N SER A 322 13.32 12.74 -1.19
CA SER A 322 14.28 12.03 -0.35
C SER A 322 15.71 12.56 -0.45
N ALA A 323 16.06 13.26 -1.53
CA ALA A 323 17.36 13.94 -1.65
C ALA A 323 17.45 15.19 -0.78
N LEU A 324 16.33 15.90 -0.59
CA LEU A 324 16.31 17.16 0.16
C LEU A 324 16.70 16.96 1.62
N GLY A 325 16.58 15.73 2.12
CA GLY A 325 16.99 15.41 3.48
C GLY A 325 16.29 16.31 4.48
N LEU A 326 15.01 16.65 4.23
CA LEU A 326 14.15 17.49 5.05
C LEU A 326 14.58 17.31 6.48
N SER A 327 15.25 18.35 7.00
CA SER A 327 16.09 18.19 8.15
C SER A 327 15.23 17.59 9.26
N GLN A 328 15.55 16.36 9.71
CA GLN A 328 14.83 15.77 10.84
C GLN A 328 14.96 16.65 12.11
N HIS A 329 15.85 17.65 12.06
CA HIS A 329 16.12 18.63 13.10
C HIS A 329 15.63 20.05 12.78
N GLY A 330 15.02 20.31 11.62
CA GLY A 330 14.43 21.61 11.29
C GLY A 330 15.45 22.76 11.21
N GLU A 331 16.65 22.51 10.69
CA GLU A 331 17.74 23.49 10.68
C GLU A 331 17.44 24.69 9.77
N ASP A 332 16.68 24.49 8.68
CA ASP A 332 16.15 25.59 7.84
C ASP A 332 14.77 25.26 7.25
N PRO A 333 13.68 25.51 8.00
CA PRO A 333 12.33 25.21 7.55
C PRO A 333 11.88 26.08 6.38
N ALA A 334 12.50 27.24 6.14
CA ALA A 334 12.12 28.14 5.06
C ALA A 334 12.63 27.62 3.71
N ALA A 335 13.89 27.21 3.64
CA ALA A 335 14.46 26.56 2.47
C ALA A 335 13.76 25.23 2.16
N ASP A 336 13.53 24.40 3.19
CA ASP A 336 12.78 23.13 3.05
C ASP A 336 11.37 23.39 2.48
N THR A 337 10.69 24.44 2.93
CA THR A 337 9.36 24.82 2.42
C THR A 337 9.41 25.32 0.98
N GLU A 338 10.38 26.16 0.60
CA GLU A 338 10.51 26.65 -0.78
C GLU A 338 10.71 25.50 -1.78
N VAL A 339 11.56 24.53 -1.44
CA VAL A 339 11.78 23.38 -2.31
C VAL A 339 10.55 22.48 -2.37
N MET A 340 9.86 22.26 -1.24
CA MET A 340 8.57 21.56 -1.26
C MET A 340 7.54 22.27 -2.13
N LEU A 341 7.43 23.59 -2.04
CA LEU A 341 6.49 24.39 -2.85
C LEU A 341 6.79 24.26 -4.33
N LYS A 342 8.07 24.29 -4.71
CA LYS A 342 8.50 24.07 -6.09
C LYS A 342 8.11 22.68 -6.56
N ILE A 343 8.40 21.64 -5.78
CA ILE A 343 8.04 20.25 -6.13
C ILE A 343 6.52 20.10 -6.26
N ILE A 344 5.74 20.64 -5.33
CA ILE A 344 4.28 20.62 -5.38
C ILE A 344 3.75 21.38 -6.61
N THR A 345 4.40 22.47 -7.01
CA THR A 345 3.99 23.26 -8.18
C THR A 345 4.30 22.53 -9.48
N ASP A 346 5.53 22.05 -9.66
CA ASP A 346 5.95 21.26 -10.83
C ASP A 346 5.06 20.00 -10.96
N PHE A 347 4.76 19.36 -9.82
CA PHE A 347 3.83 18.25 -9.71
C PHE A 347 2.42 18.60 -10.19
N TRP A 348 1.89 19.76 -9.78
CA TRP A 348 0.55 20.18 -10.11
C TRP A 348 0.38 20.43 -11.61
N GLU A 349 1.41 20.99 -12.25
CA GLU A 349 1.43 21.23 -13.69
C GLU A 349 1.36 19.91 -14.49
N VAL A 350 2.13 18.89 -14.09
CA VAL A 350 2.07 17.55 -14.72
C VAL A 350 0.68 16.94 -14.61
N PHE A 351 0.06 17.03 -13.43
CA PHE A 351 -1.30 16.53 -13.22
C PHE A 351 -2.33 17.26 -14.11
N GLN A 352 -2.25 18.60 -14.19
CA GLN A 352 -3.16 19.41 -15.01
C GLN A 352 -3.00 19.14 -16.51
N LEU A 353 -1.77 18.95 -17.00
CA LEU A 353 -1.51 18.61 -18.40
C LEU A 353 -2.21 17.32 -18.81
N ARG A 354 -2.26 16.31 -17.91
CA ARG A 354 -2.98 15.06 -18.17
C ARG A 354 -4.49 15.27 -18.25
N ASN A 355 -5.07 16.00 -17.29
CA ASN A 355 -6.52 16.26 -17.28
C ASN A 355 -6.97 17.07 -18.50
N ASN A 356 -6.15 18.00 -18.98
CA ASN A 356 -6.47 18.81 -20.15
C ASN A 356 -6.13 18.12 -21.48
N GLY A 357 -5.19 17.17 -21.49
CA GLY A 357 -4.74 16.44 -22.68
C GLY A 357 -5.56 15.20 -23.07
N GLY A 358 -6.45 14.72 -22.20
CA GLY A 358 -7.27 13.52 -22.41
C GLY A 358 -8.41 13.62 -23.43
N GLY A 359 -8.63 14.80 -24.04
CA GLY A 359 -9.74 15.04 -24.97
C GLY A 359 -9.53 14.67 -26.44
N SER A 360 -8.36 14.14 -26.82
CA SER A 360 -7.99 13.93 -28.23
C SER A 360 -7.57 12.47 -28.49
N GLY A 361 -8.52 11.54 -28.50
CA GLY A 361 -8.25 10.13 -28.73
C GLY A 361 -9.38 9.37 -29.43
N LYS A 362 -9.51 9.58 -30.75
CA LYS A 362 -10.04 8.60 -31.75
C LYS A 362 -11.32 7.84 -31.38
N GLN A 363 -12.46 8.34 -31.85
CA GLN A 363 -13.48 7.46 -32.43
C GLN A 363 -12.85 6.70 -33.62
N ARG A 364 -12.36 5.47 -33.38
CA ARG A 364 -12.17 4.51 -34.47
C ARG A 364 -13.56 4.10 -34.92
N GLY A 365 -13.99 4.63 -36.06
CA GLY A 365 -15.19 4.16 -36.75
C GLY A 365 -15.10 2.64 -36.95
N MET A 366 -16.08 1.91 -36.42
CA MET A 366 -16.35 0.55 -36.85
C MET A 366 -16.68 0.59 -38.35
N PRO A 367 -16.04 -0.24 -39.19
CA PRO A 367 -16.54 -0.44 -40.54
C PRO A 367 -17.87 -1.18 -40.45
N GLN A 368 -18.94 -0.56 -40.95
CA GLN A 368 -20.18 -1.27 -41.23
C GLN A 368 -19.90 -2.32 -42.30
N ARG A 369 -20.06 -3.60 -41.94
CA ARG A 369 -20.19 -4.68 -42.90
C ARG A 369 -21.53 -4.50 -43.64
N LYS A 370 -21.46 -4.37 -44.96
CA LYS A 370 -22.56 -4.70 -45.87
C LYS A 370 -22.51 -6.18 -46.20
#